data_AF-A0A6A3BMC1-F1
#
_entry.id   AF-A0A6A3BMC1-F1
#
_cell.length_a   1.000
_cell.length_b   1.000
_cell.length_c   1.000
_cell.angle_alpha   90.00
_cell.angle_beta   90.00
_cell.angle_gamma   90.00
#
_symmetry.space_group_name_H-M   'P 1'
#
loop_
_entity.id
_entity.type
_entity.pdbx_description
1 polymer ?
#
loop_
_entity_poly.entity_id
_entity_poly.type
_entity_poly.pdbx_seq_one_letter_code
_entity_poly.pdbx_strand_id
1 'polypeptide(L)'
;MFCLSWSLFLSCYSQLQTSQSQVLLQLKKHLEYPKQLETWYDRKTDFCSSPSANLNISCEFNSVTELKIMGDKPATKVSDDFAGFPLPNRTLSETFSMDSFVTTLSRLSSLKVLSLVSFGNLGSSP
;
A
#
# COMPACT_ATOMS: atom_id res chain seq x y z
N MET A 1 16.89 20.51 -7.14
CA MET A 1 16.64 21.95 -6.94
C MET A 1 17.05 22.29 -5.51
N PHE A 2 17.86 23.32 -5.33
CA PHE A 2 18.64 23.62 -4.12
C PHE A 2 17.81 23.69 -2.84
N CYS A 3 18.21 22.94 -1.80
CA CYS A 3 17.73 23.07 -0.43
C CYS A 3 18.88 23.59 0.45
N LEU A 4 19.04 24.91 0.51
CA LEU A 4 19.93 25.56 1.46
C LEU A 4 19.14 26.63 2.20
N SER A 5 18.86 26.39 3.47
CA SER A 5 19.01 27.37 4.56
C SER A 5 18.46 26.81 5.86
N TRP A 6 19.23 27.03 6.92
CA TRP A 6 19.02 26.66 8.32
C TRP A 6 17.69 27.18 8.86
N SER A 7 16.78 26.26 9.20
CA SER A 7 15.93 26.22 10.42
C SER A 7 14.66 25.41 10.14
N LEU A 8 14.72 24.14 10.52
CA LEU A 8 13.64 23.25 10.95
C LEU A 8 12.42 23.08 10.01
N PHE A 9 12.35 21.87 9.42
CA PHE A 9 11.21 21.22 8.77
C PHE A 9 10.70 21.85 7.46
N LEU A 10 11.61 22.04 6.49
CA LEU A 10 11.18 21.90 5.10
C LEU A 10 10.94 20.41 4.83
N SER A 11 9.67 20.00 4.84
CA SER A 11 9.24 18.80 4.13
C SER A 11 9.48 19.06 2.64
N CYS A 12 10.72 18.85 2.20
CA CYS A 12 11.05 18.84 0.79
C CYS A 12 10.15 17.76 0.18
N TYR A 13 9.24 18.16 -0.71
CA TYR A 13 8.45 17.27 -1.54
C TYR A 13 9.43 16.51 -2.45
N SER A 14 10.02 15.47 -1.90
CA SER A 14 10.93 14.61 -2.61
C SER A 14 10.10 13.58 -3.35
N GLN A 15 10.03 13.72 -4.68
CA GLN A 15 9.45 12.68 -5.51
C GLN A 15 10.13 11.34 -5.20
N LEU A 16 9.30 10.35 -4.89
CA LEU A 16 9.75 8.99 -4.59
C LEU A 16 10.61 8.47 -5.75
N GLN A 17 11.63 7.66 -5.44
CA GLN A 17 12.46 7.04 -6.47
C GLN A 17 11.58 6.25 -7.45
N THR A 18 11.81 6.41 -8.77
CA THR A 18 10.99 5.77 -9.82
C THR A 18 10.85 4.25 -9.65
N SER A 19 11.89 3.58 -9.15
CA SER A 19 11.88 2.15 -8.84
C SER A 19 10.87 1.80 -7.74
N GLN A 20 10.83 2.60 -6.67
CA GLN A 20 9.90 2.45 -5.55
C GLN A 20 8.47 2.74 -5.99
N SER A 21 8.25 3.79 -6.79
CA SER A 21 6.94 4.09 -7.39
C SER A 21 6.42 2.91 -8.23
N GLN A 22 7.30 2.27 -8.99
CA GLN A 22 6.92 1.08 -9.77
C GLN A 22 6.57 -0.11 -8.87
N VAL A 23 7.29 -0.30 -7.76
CA VAL A 23 6.95 -1.34 -6.77
C VAL A 23 5.57 -1.08 -6.16
N LEU A 24 5.24 0.16 -5.80
CA LEU A 24 3.91 0.53 -5.29
C LEU A 24 2.80 0.21 -6.31
N LEU A 25 3.00 0.54 -7.59
CA LEU A 25 2.03 0.18 -8.64
C LEU A 25 1.88 -1.34 -8.80
N GLN A 26 2.96 -2.10 -8.64
CA GLN A 26 2.88 -3.57 -8.65
C GLN A 26 2.12 -4.10 -7.43
N LEU A 27 2.31 -3.51 -6.24
CA LEU A 27 1.53 -3.88 -5.05
C LEU A 27 0.04 -3.62 -5.26
N LYS A 28 -0.35 -2.51 -5.87
CA LYS A 28 -1.75 -2.26 -6.25
C LYS A 28 -2.32 -3.37 -7.13
N LYS A 29 -1.54 -3.89 -8.08
CA LYS A 29 -1.96 -5.02 -8.93
C LYS A 29 -2.08 -6.32 -8.13
N HIS A 30 -1.15 -6.60 -7.24
CA HIS A 30 -1.21 -7.79 -6.37
C HIS A 30 -2.39 -7.74 -5.40
N LEU A 31 -2.80 -6.55 -4.97
CA LEU A 31 -3.98 -6.33 -4.15
C LEU A 31 -5.28 -6.27 -4.98
N GLU A 32 -5.25 -6.58 -6.27
CA GLU A 32 -6.43 -6.61 -7.14
C GLU A 32 -7.14 -5.25 -7.29
N TYR A 33 -6.37 -4.16 -7.39
CA TYR A 33 -6.86 -2.80 -7.66
C TYR A 33 -7.89 -2.28 -6.64
N PRO A 34 -7.54 -2.23 -5.34
CA PRO A 34 -8.40 -1.70 -4.29
C PRO A 34 -8.75 -0.22 -4.53
N LYS A 35 -9.99 0.18 -4.21
CA LYS A 35 -10.46 1.57 -4.36
C LYS A 35 -9.63 2.58 -3.55
N GLN A 36 -9.07 2.13 -2.43
CA GLN A 36 -8.21 2.93 -1.56
C GLN A 36 -6.90 3.33 -2.25
N LEU A 37 -6.50 2.59 -3.27
CA LEU A 37 -5.32 2.85 -4.09
C LEU A 37 -5.71 3.39 -5.48
N GLU A 38 -6.95 3.86 -5.66
CA GLU A 38 -7.44 4.35 -6.95
C GLU A 38 -6.57 5.49 -7.49
N THR A 39 -6.09 6.36 -6.60
CA THR A 39 -5.23 7.51 -6.92
C THR A 39 -3.83 7.15 -7.40
N TRP A 40 -3.42 5.88 -7.33
CA TRP A 40 -2.14 5.40 -7.84
C TRP A 40 -2.24 5.14 -9.35
N TYR A 41 -2.13 6.20 -10.15
CA TYR A 41 -2.30 6.13 -11.60
C TYR A 41 -1.00 5.79 -12.34
N ASP A 42 0.10 6.41 -11.94
CA ASP A 42 1.38 6.31 -12.65
C ASP A 42 2.59 6.49 -11.74
N ARG A 43 3.80 6.45 -12.32
CA ARG A 43 5.06 6.63 -11.57
C ARG A 43 5.29 8.07 -11.10
N LYS A 44 4.51 9.03 -11.60
CA LYS A 44 4.58 10.47 -11.25
C LYS A 44 3.62 10.83 -10.13
N THR A 45 2.72 9.91 -9.77
CA THR A 45 1.82 10.05 -8.63
C THR A 45 2.61 10.39 -7.39
N ASP A 46 2.13 11.36 -6.63
CA ASP A 46 2.77 11.78 -5.39
C ASP A 46 2.31 10.87 -4.23
N PHE A 47 2.98 9.73 -4.10
CA PHE A 47 2.68 8.73 -3.06
C PHE A 47 2.93 9.28 -1.64
N CYS A 48 3.88 10.18 -1.48
CA CYS A 48 4.37 10.60 -0.16
C CYS A 48 3.57 11.78 0.44
N SER A 49 2.66 12.39 -0.33
CA SER A 49 1.91 13.57 0.10
C SER A 49 0.40 13.41 0.11
N SER A 50 -0.11 12.22 -0.24
CA SER A 50 -1.55 11.94 -0.31
C SER A 50 -2.00 10.96 0.78
N PRO A 51 -1.94 11.33 2.08
CA PRO A 51 -2.57 10.54 3.11
C PRO A 51 -4.09 10.61 2.96
N SER A 52 -4.75 9.46 3.05
CA SER A 52 -6.20 9.35 3.16
C SER A 52 -6.57 8.57 4.43
N ALA A 53 -7.84 8.59 4.83
CA ALA A 53 -8.30 7.86 6.01
C ALA A 53 -7.94 6.35 5.97
N ASN A 54 -7.84 5.80 4.76
CA ASN A 54 -7.60 4.38 4.52
C ASN A 54 -6.20 4.08 3.96
N LEU A 55 -5.38 5.11 3.73
CA LEU A 55 -4.04 4.98 3.15
C LEU A 55 -3.09 5.96 3.83
N ASN A 56 -2.05 5.46 4.47
CA ASN A 56 -0.98 6.27 5.01
C ASN A 56 0.38 5.76 4.50
N ILE A 57 1.13 6.65 3.85
CA ILE A 57 2.46 6.38 3.33
C ILE A 57 3.40 7.42 3.91
N SER A 58 4.49 6.97 4.51
CA SER A 58 5.59 7.84 4.95
C SER A 58 6.82 7.57 4.12
N CYS A 59 7.50 8.65 3.75
CA CYS A 59 8.71 8.59 2.95
C CYS A 59 9.83 9.35 3.65
N GLU A 60 11.03 8.77 3.62
CA GLU A 60 12.25 9.35 4.16
C GLU A 60 13.32 9.25 3.07
N PHE A 61 14.00 10.37 2.76
CA PHE A 61 15.04 10.40 1.72
C PHE A 61 14.64 9.75 0.37
N ASN A 62 13.43 10.04 -0.12
CA ASN A 62 12.86 9.51 -1.38
C ASN A 62 12.58 7.99 -1.37
N SER A 63 12.56 7.36 -0.21
CA SER A 63 12.26 5.94 -0.02
C SER A 63 11.05 5.76 0.89
N VAL A 64 10.24 4.72 0.64
CA VAL A 64 9.08 4.41 1.48
C VAL A 64 9.54 3.80 2.79
N THR A 65 9.13 4.37 3.92
CA THR A 65 9.46 3.88 5.27
C THR A 65 8.26 3.33 6.00
N GLU A 66 7.06 3.84 5.73
CA GLU A 66 5.82 3.28 6.25
C GLU A 66 4.79 3.12 5.14
N LEU A 67 4.10 1.98 5.13
CA LEU A 67 2.97 1.70 4.26
C LEU A 67 1.85 1.10 5.10
N LYS A 68 0.79 1.87 5.29
CA LYS A 68 -0.42 1.44 5.99
C LYS A 68 -1.59 1.53 5.02
N ILE A 69 -2.19 0.40 4.73
CA ILE A 69 -3.35 0.32 3.86
C ILE A 69 -4.46 -0.31 4.71
N MET A 70 -5.63 0.31 4.70
CA MET A 70 -6.82 -0.15 5.42
C MET A 70 -7.95 -0.36 4.41
N GLY A 71 -8.57 -1.52 4.45
CA GLY A 71 -9.76 -1.84 3.66
C GLY A 71 -11.00 -1.08 4.14
N ASP A 72 -12.01 -0.96 3.28
CA ASP A 72 -13.22 -0.18 3.57
C ASP A 72 -14.18 -0.86 4.53
N LYS A 73 -14.08 -2.18 4.62
CA LYS A 73 -14.96 -2.96 5.48
C LYS A 73 -14.34 -2.95 6.87
N PRO A 74 -15.11 -2.64 7.93
CA PRO A 74 -14.63 -2.86 9.28
C PRO A 74 -14.12 -4.30 9.37
N ALA A 75 -13.10 -4.53 10.19
CA ALA A 75 -12.64 -5.88 10.50
C ALA A 75 -13.79 -6.63 11.19
N THR A 76 -14.75 -7.11 10.41
CA THR A 76 -15.78 -8.02 10.87
C THR A 76 -15.00 -9.19 11.41
N LYS A 77 -15.17 -9.45 12.71
CA LYS A 77 -14.64 -10.63 13.38
C LYS A 77 -14.78 -11.77 12.40
N VAL A 78 -13.64 -12.35 12.00
CA VAL A 78 -13.66 -13.55 11.18
C VAL A 78 -14.61 -14.48 11.92
N SER A 79 -15.73 -14.83 11.28
CA SER A 79 -16.75 -15.67 11.91
C SER A 79 -16.05 -16.89 12.51
N ASP A 80 -16.55 -17.43 13.63
CA ASP A 80 -15.95 -18.60 14.31
C ASP A 80 -15.66 -19.80 13.37
N ASP A 81 -16.18 -19.76 12.15
CA ASP A 81 -15.94 -20.67 11.02
C ASP A 81 -14.63 -20.45 10.21
N PHE A 82 -13.71 -19.56 10.60
CA PHE A 82 -12.40 -19.47 9.92
C PHE A 82 -11.51 -20.66 10.27
N ALA A 83 -11.69 -21.74 9.52
CA ALA A 83 -10.90 -22.96 9.65
C ALA A 83 -9.51 -22.89 8.99
N GLY A 84 -9.00 -21.69 8.69
CA GLY A 84 -7.71 -21.49 8.02
C GLY A 84 -7.74 -21.60 6.50
N PHE A 85 -8.93 -21.60 5.88
CA PHE A 85 -9.10 -21.66 4.43
C PHE A 85 -9.67 -20.36 3.86
N PRO A 86 -9.38 -20.03 2.58
CA PRO A 86 -10.01 -18.92 1.89
C PRO A 86 -11.53 -19.06 1.90
N LEU A 87 -12.23 -17.99 2.27
CA LEU A 87 -13.69 -17.92 2.28
C LEU A 87 -14.13 -17.05 1.09
N PRO A 88 -14.93 -17.59 0.15
CA PRO A 88 -15.40 -16.80 -0.98
C PRO A 88 -16.15 -15.55 -0.50
N ASN A 89 -15.91 -14.40 -1.15
CA ASN A 89 -16.44 -13.07 -0.79
C ASN A 89 -15.99 -12.52 0.59
N ARG A 90 -15.09 -13.19 1.30
CA ARG A 90 -14.55 -12.80 2.61
C ARG A 90 -13.01 -12.78 2.65
N THR A 91 -12.36 -13.40 1.68
CA THR A 91 -10.90 -13.36 1.46
C THR A 91 -10.58 -12.88 0.05
N LEU A 92 -9.30 -12.56 -0.19
CA LEU A 92 -8.78 -12.28 -1.53
C LEU A 92 -9.04 -13.47 -2.47
N SER A 93 -9.06 -13.22 -3.78
CA SER A 93 -9.26 -14.25 -4.80
C SER A 93 -8.24 -15.38 -4.67
N GLU A 94 -8.56 -16.57 -5.19
CA GLU A 94 -7.60 -17.68 -5.31
C GLU A 94 -6.39 -17.31 -6.21
N THR A 95 -6.55 -16.30 -7.06
CA THR A 95 -5.45 -15.75 -7.89
C THR A 95 -4.46 -14.90 -7.09
N PHE A 96 -4.81 -14.50 -5.87
CA PHE A 96 -3.90 -13.79 -4.98
C PHE A 96 -2.81 -14.73 -4.49
N SER A 97 -1.55 -14.34 -4.71
CA SER A 97 -0.38 -15.04 -4.18
C SER A 97 0.30 -14.19 -3.11
N MET A 98 0.28 -14.69 -1.87
CA MET A 98 1.01 -14.08 -0.75
C MET A 98 2.51 -14.01 -1.04
N ASP A 99 3.10 -15.05 -1.64
CA ASP A 99 4.53 -15.08 -1.97
C ASP A 99 4.92 -13.97 -2.95
N SER A 100 4.10 -13.76 -3.99
CA SER A 100 4.33 -12.71 -4.97
C SER A 100 4.18 -11.31 -4.36
N PHE A 101 3.20 -11.15 -3.47
CA PHE A 101 2.99 -9.91 -2.73
C PHE A 101 4.17 -9.59 -1.81
N VAL A 102 4.62 -10.55 -0.98
CA VAL A 102 5.77 -10.41 -0.07
C VAL A 102 7.07 -10.18 -0.86
N THR A 103 7.27 -10.87 -1.98
CA THR A 103 8.43 -10.66 -2.87
C THR A 103 8.43 -9.25 -3.48
N THR A 104 7.26 -8.71 -3.77
CA THR A 104 7.16 -7.33 -4.26
C THR A 104 7.44 -6.33 -3.15
N LEU A 105 6.91 -6.56 -1.94
CA LEU A 105 7.18 -5.74 -0.76
C LEU A 105 8.66 -5.71 -0.37
N SER A 106 9.37 -6.83 -0.48
CA SER A 106 10.80 -6.91 -0.10
C SER A 106 11.70 -5.99 -0.94
N ARG A 107 11.21 -5.51 -2.09
CA ARG A 107 11.91 -4.52 -2.93
C ARG A 107 11.82 -3.10 -2.36
N LEU A 108 10.92 -2.84 -1.41
CA LEU A 108 10.90 -1.63 -0.58
C LEU A 108 11.87 -1.82 0.61
N SER A 109 13.17 -1.83 0.34
CA SER A 109 14.20 -2.15 1.35
C SER A 109 14.27 -1.22 2.56
N SER A 110 13.70 -0.01 2.45
CA SER A 110 13.64 0.98 3.53
C SER A 110 12.35 0.91 4.36
N LEU A 111 11.45 -0.02 4.03
CA LEU A 111 10.16 -0.18 4.70
C LEU A 111 10.37 -0.70 6.12
N LYS A 112 9.98 0.11 7.12
CA LYS A 112 10.08 -0.20 8.54
C LYS A 112 8.73 -0.62 9.12
N VAL A 113 7.64 -0.05 8.61
CA VAL A 113 6.28 -0.31 9.09
C VAL A 113 5.38 -0.73 7.94
N LEU A 114 4.78 -1.91 8.06
CA LEU A 114 3.74 -2.40 7.17
C LEU A 114 2.49 -2.70 8.00
N SER A 115 1.36 -2.10 7.61
CA SER A 115 0.07 -2.41 8.20
C SER A 115 -0.94 -2.68 7.10
N LEU A 116 -1.49 -3.89 7.09
CA LEU A 116 -2.53 -4.28 6.14
C LEU A 116 -3.76 -4.71 6.94
N VAL A 117 -4.80 -3.88 6.96
CA VAL A 117 -5.99 -4.11 7.78
C VAL A 117 -7.21 -4.35 6.88
N SER A 118 -7.94 -5.44 7.11
CA SER A 118 -9.29 -5.67 6.58
C SER A 118 -9.45 -5.68 5.04
N PHE A 119 -8.52 -6.30 4.30
CA PHE A 119 -8.59 -6.48 2.83
C PHE A 119 -9.55 -7.58 2.35
N GLY A 120 -10.40 -8.12 3.23
CA GLY A 120 -11.19 -9.33 3.01
C GLY A 120 -12.35 -9.23 2.01
N ASN A 121 -12.39 -8.25 1.12
CA ASN A 121 -13.23 -8.38 -0.07
C ASN A 121 -12.75 -7.40 -1.14
N LEU A 122 -11.95 -7.91 -2.09
CA LEU A 122 -11.48 -7.14 -3.25
C LEU A 122 -11.88 -7.77 -4.59
N GLY A 123 -12.65 -8.86 -4.56
CA GLY A 123 -13.08 -9.59 -5.75
C GLY A 123 -14.57 -9.41 -6.03
N SER A 124 -14.96 -8.23 -6.51
CA SER A 124 -16.14 -8.12 -7.38
C SER A 124 -15.82 -7.16 -8.51
N SER A 125 -15.01 -7.64 -9.47
CA SER A 125 -15.03 -7.04 -10.81
C SER A 125 -16.24 -7.60 -11.55
N PRO A 126 -16.99 -6.77 -12.30
CA PRO A 126 -17.94 -7.24 -13.31
C PRO A 126 -17.23 -7.98 -14.44
#